data_AF-A0A151P5Q0-F1
#
_entry.id   AF-A0A151P5Q0-F1
#
_cell.length_a   1.000
_cell.length_b   1.000
_cell.length_c   1.000
_cell.angle_alpha   90.00
_cell.angle_beta   90.00
_cell.angle_gamma   90.00
#
_symmetry.space_group_name_H-M   'P 1'
#
loop_
_entity.id
_entity.type
_entity.pdbx_description
1 polymer ?
#
loop_
_entity_poly.entity_id
_entity_poly.type
_entity_poly.pdbx_seq_one_letter_code
_entity_poly.pdbx_strand_id
1 'polypeptide(L)'
;MSEISRPRSVTAGREVTLSCHIARHFPGELKVTWLQKQKRARDPVPVQDSPKCRLLPGRAVPAGDGKSFQQEARLVLTAVEEKDLEAEFICRVEHVALQTPIERQSRELRESGESRCVQLREARRKQ
;
A
#
# COMPACT_ATOMS: atom_id res chain seq x y z
N MET A 1 46.51 2.85 -26.61
CA MET A 1 45.37 1.96 -26.27
C MET A 1 44.58 2.66 -25.18
N SER A 2 43.36 3.10 -25.45
CA SER A 2 42.53 3.79 -24.46
C SER A 2 41.35 2.88 -24.12
N GLU A 3 41.42 2.26 -22.95
CA GLU A 3 40.31 1.49 -22.40
C GLU A 3 39.46 2.44 -21.55
N ILE A 4 38.31 2.84 -22.08
CA ILE A 4 37.29 3.54 -21.29
C ILE A 4 36.58 2.47 -20.47
N SER A 5 36.97 2.32 -19.21
CA SER A 5 36.25 1.46 -18.28
C SER A 5 34.82 2.00 -18.13
N ARG A 6 33.82 1.15 -18.39
CA ARG A 6 32.41 1.48 -18.21
C ARG A 6 32.21 1.86 -16.73
N PRO A 7 31.54 2.98 -16.39
CA PRO A 7 31.11 3.16 -15.02
C PRO A 7 30.20 1.96 -14.70
N ARG A 8 30.61 1.15 -13.70
CA ARG A 8 29.69 0.22 -13.04
C ARG A 8 28.47 1.06 -12.70
N SER A 9 27.35 0.77 -13.34
CA SER A 9 26.14 1.57 -13.25
C SER A 9 25.85 1.85 -11.78
N VAL A 10 26.07 3.09 -11.35
CA VAL A 10 25.55 3.58 -10.07
C VAL A 10 24.06 3.56 -10.28
N THR A 11 23.41 2.48 -9.85
CA THR A 11 21.96 2.40 -9.85
C THR A 11 21.55 3.22 -8.64
N ALA A 12 21.54 4.54 -8.82
CA ALA A 12 20.93 5.46 -7.88
C ALA A 12 19.51 4.94 -7.61
N GLY A 13 19.21 4.74 -6.32
CA GLY A 13 18.11 3.91 -5.84
C GLY A 13 16.81 4.09 -6.59
N ARG A 14 16.29 2.98 -7.15
CA ARG A 14 14.91 2.96 -7.66
C ARG A 14 13.97 3.21 -6.48
N GLU A 15 13.06 4.15 -6.65
CA GLU A 15 11.95 4.37 -5.72
C GLU A 15 10.71 3.65 -6.26
N VAL A 16 9.99 2.95 -5.39
CA VAL A 16 8.73 2.28 -5.72
C VAL A 16 7.67 2.79 -4.77
N THR A 17 6.57 3.32 -5.32
CA THR A 17 5.40 3.72 -4.55
C THR A 17 4.27 2.73 -4.78
N LEU A 18 3.73 2.17 -3.71
CA LEU A 18 2.50 1.38 -3.71
C LEU A 18 1.36 2.24 -3.18
N SER A 19 0.21 2.21 -3.86
CA SER A 19 -1.00 2.94 -3.48
C SER A 19 -2.12 1.98 -3.13
N CYS A 20 -2.80 2.24 -2.02
CA CYS A 20 -4.00 1.55 -1.58
C CYS A 20 -5.14 2.56 -1.49
N HIS A 21 -6.06 2.51 -2.44
CA HIS A 21 -7.19 3.43 -2.48
C HIS A 21 -8.40 2.83 -1.77
N ILE A 22 -8.84 3.44 -0.68
CA ILE A 22 -10.01 3.04 0.10
C ILE A 22 -11.16 4.01 -0.19
N ALA A 23 -12.31 3.48 -0.61
CA ALA A 23 -13.46 4.29 -0.98
C ALA A 23 -14.74 3.79 -0.30
N ARG A 24 -15.73 4.69 -0.24
CA ARG A 24 -17.09 4.39 0.24
C ARG A 24 -17.13 3.89 1.68
N HIS A 25 -16.42 4.59 2.56
CA HIS A 25 -16.36 4.25 3.98
C HIS A 25 -16.91 5.35 4.87
N PHE A 26 -17.57 4.96 5.96
CA PHE A 26 -18.11 5.87 6.95
C PHE A 26 -18.19 5.18 8.32
N PRO A 27 -17.75 5.83 9.42
CA PRO A 27 -17.11 7.15 9.50
C PRO A 27 -15.76 7.18 8.77
N GLY A 28 -15.22 8.38 8.53
CA GLY A 28 -13.97 8.56 7.77
C GLY A 28 -12.71 8.05 8.47
N GLU A 29 -12.81 7.69 9.76
CA GLU A 29 -11.68 7.14 10.50
C GLU A 29 -11.48 5.65 10.19
N LEU A 30 -10.29 5.31 9.71
CA LEU A 30 -9.84 3.94 9.48
C LEU A 30 -8.37 3.81 9.91
N LYS A 31 -7.93 2.57 10.08
CA LYS A 31 -6.52 2.25 10.31
C LYS A 31 -5.99 1.46 9.11
N VAL A 32 -4.96 2.00 8.46
CA VAL A 32 -4.21 1.28 7.42
C VAL A 32 -2.90 0.79 8.01
N THR A 33 -2.59 -0.48 7.80
CA THR A 33 -1.29 -1.09 8.13
C THR A 33 -0.75 -1.73 6.87
N TRP A 34 0.50 -1.41 6.53
CA TRP A 34 1.21 -2.12 5.47
C TRP A 34 1.97 -3.31 6.06
N LEU A 35 1.81 -4.49 5.47
CA LEU A 35 2.54 -5.69 5.85
C LEU A 35 3.45 -6.12 4.70
N GLN A 36 4.59 -6.70 5.02
CA GLN A 36 5.51 -7.29 4.07
C GLN A 36 5.52 -8.81 4.27
N LYS A 37 5.31 -9.55 3.18
CA LYS A 37 5.37 -11.00 3.13
C LYS A 37 6.54 -11.42 2.24
N GLN A 38 7.58 -11.93 2.87
CA GLN A 38 8.70 -12.56 2.16
C GLN A 38 8.27 -13.91 1.60
N LYS A 39 8.75 -14.31 0.42
CA LYS A 39 8.37 -15.60 -0.23
C LYS A 39 8.50 -16.83 0.67
N ARG A 40 9.47 -16.82 1.59
CA ARG A 40 9.78 -17.93 2.51
C ARG A 40 9.22 -17.72 3.92
N ALA A 41 8.65 -16.56 4.23
CA ALA A 41 8.07 -16.29 5.53
C ALA A 41 6.64 -16.85 5.61
N ARG A 42 6.31 -17.45 6.76
CA ARG A 42 4.98 -17.98 7.03
C ARG A 42 3.96 -16.86 7.21
N ASP A 43 4.32 -15.86 8.00
CA ASP A 43 3.43 -14.78 8.41
C ASP A 43 3.93 -13.43 7.88
N PRO A 44 3.02 -12.56 7.39
CA PRO A 44 3.37 -11.21 6.98
C PRO A 44 3.72 -10.36 8.20
N VAL A 45 4.77 -9.54 8.08
CA VAL A 45 5.26 -8.68 9.16
C VAL A 45 4.86 -7.22 8.92
N PRO A 46 4.50 -6.45 9.97
CA PRO A 46 4.23 -5.02 9.81
C PRO A 46 5.45 -4.26 9.30
N VAL A 47 5.23 -3.45 8.26
CA VAL A 47 6.22 -2.50 7.76
C VAL A 47 6.29 -1.32 8.73
N GLN A 48 7.51 -0.89 9.03
CA GLN A 48 7.75 0.27 9.89
C GLN A 48 8.32 1.43 9.07
N ASP A 49 8.00 2.65 9.49
CA ASP A 49 8.56 3.85 8.88
C ASP A 49 10.07 3.91 9.13
N SER A 50 10.83 4.14 8.08
CA SER A 50 12.29 4.20 8.08
C SER A 50 12.79 4.99 6.87
N PRO A 51 14.07 5.39 6.82
CA PRO A 51 14.63 6.09 5.67
C PRO A 51 14.51 5.34 4.34
N LYS A 52 14.45 3.99 4.39
CA LYS A 52 14.26 3.11 3.23
C LYS A 52 12.77 2.89 2.88
N CYS A 53 11.87 3.23 3.78
CA CYS A 53 10.48 2.84 3.71
C CYS A 53 9.58 3.85 4.43
N ARG A 54 8.87 4.67 3.67
CA ARG A 54 8.00 5.71 4.22
C ARG A 54 6.53 5.32 4.11
N LEU A 55 5.81 5.42 5.21
CA LEU A 55 4.39 5.14 5.31
C LEU A 55 3.61 6.45 5.22
N LEU A 56 2.77 6.57 4.21
CA LEU A 56 1.88 7.72 4.02
C LEU A 56 0.43 7.24 4.25
N PRO A 57 -0.17 7.46 5.43
CA PRO A 57 -1.52 6.98 5.70
C PRO A 57 -2.58 7.63 4.80
N GLY A 58 -2.31 8.82 4.27
CA GLY A 58 -3.29 9.62 3.53
C GLY A 58 -4.28 10.31 4.47
N ARG A 59 -5.12 11.17 3.89
CA ARG A 59 -6.20 11.86 4.61
C ARG A 59 -7.54 11.41 4.05
N ALA A 60 -8.48 11.10 4.94
CA ALA A 60 -9.87 10.91 4.55
C ALA A 60 -10.45 12.21 3.99
N VAL A 61 -10.97 12.15 2.78
CA VAL A 61 -11.69 13.25 2.11
C VAL A 61 -13.11 12.80 1.80
N PRO A 62 -14.10 13.71 1.79
CA PRO A 62 -15.45 13.36 1.35
C PRO A 62 -15.44 12.75 -0.05
N ALA A 63 -16.23 11.69 -0.25
CA ALA A 63 -16.47 11.13 -1.57
C ALA A 63 -17.51 11.99 -2.32
N GLY A 64 -17.57 11.83 -3.65
CA GLY A 64 -18.52 12.57 -4.49
C GLY A 64 -20.00 12.24 -4.21
N ASP A 65 -20.28 11.22 -3.41
CA ASP A 65 -21.64 10.86 -2.97
C ASP A 65 -22.15 11.73 -1.80
N GLY A 66 -21.28 12.53 -1.17
CA GLY A 66 -21.61 13.40 -0.04
C GLY A 66 -21.96 12.66 1.27
N LYS A 67 -21.82 11.34 1.31
CA LYS A 67 -22.22 10.48 2.45
C LYS A 67 -21.08 9.64 3.00
N SER A 68 -20.07 9.40 2.17
CA SER A 68 -18.93 8.57 2.52
C SER A 68 -17.62 9.34 2.36
N PHE A 69 -16.55 8.69 2.77
CA PHE A 69 -15.19 9.18 2.61
C PHE A 69 -14.44 8.30 1.60
N GLN A 70 -13.32 8.84 1.12
CA GLN A 70 -12.28 8.13 0.40
C GLN A 70 -10.91 8.54 0.93
N GLN A 71 -9.94 7.65 0.85
CA GLN A 71 -8.59 7.85 1.34
C GLN A 71 -7.61 7.05 0.49
N GLU A 72 -6.44 7.62 0.23
CA GLU A 72 -5.34 6.90 -0.44
C GLU A 72 -4.16 6.79 0.52
N ALA A 73 -3.86 5.56 0.95
CA ALA A 73 -2.65 5.27 1.70
C ALA A 73 -1.55 4.85 0.73
N ARG A 74 -0.32 5.32 0.94
CA ARG A 74 0.84 4.98 0.13
C ARG A 74 1.98 4.41 0.98
N LEU A 75 2.73 3.52 0.36
CA LEU A 75 3.99 2.97 0.87
C LEU A 75 5.09 3.29 -0.13
N VAL A 76 6.06 4.10 0.27
CA VAL A 76 7.18 4.52 -0.57
C VAL A 76 8.43 3.75 -0.14
N LEU A 77 8.98 2.95 -1.04
CA LEU A 77 10.21 2.19 -0.84
C LEU A 77 11.33 2.91 -1.59
N THR A 78 12.35 3.35 -0.87
CA THR A 78 13.53 4.03 -1.45
C THR A 78 14.71 3.06 -1.49
N ALA A 79 15.54 3.16 -2.53
CA ALA A 79 16.68 2.26 -2.73
C ALA A 79 16.28 0.78 -2.75
N VAL A 80 15.23 0.46 -3.50
CA VAL A 80 14.68 -0.91 -3.60
C VAL A 80 15.73 -1.87 -4.13
N GLU A 81 16.06 -2.89 -3.35
CA GLU A 81 16.95 -3.99 -3.75
C GLU A 81 16.16 -5.09 -4.48
N GLU A 82 16.84 -5.98 -5.20
CA GLU A 82 16.17 -7.07 -5.94
C GLU A 82 15.35 -7.98 -5.00
N LYS A 83 15.83 -8.18 -3.78
CA LYS A 83 15.13 -8.92 -2.71
C LYS A 83 13.83 -8.24 -2.27
N ASP A 84 13.79 -6.90 -2.28
CA ASP A 84 12.59 -6.14 -1.93
C ASP A 84 11.52 -6.24 -3.02
N LEU A 85 11.94 -6.41 -4.27
CA LEU A 85 11.03 -6.66 -5.41
C LEU A 85 10.41 -8.07 -5.38
N GLU A 86 11.07 -9.02 -4.71
CA GLU A 86 10.55 -10.37 -4.52
C GLU A 86 9.55 -10.48 -3.36
N ALA A 87 9.50 -9.48 -2.48
CA ALA A 87 8.55 -9.41 -1.39
C ALA A 87 7.16 -8.96 -1.89
N GLU A 88 6.12 -9.49 -1.27
CA GLU A 88 4.75 -9.07 -1.48
C GLU A 88 4.34 -8.11 -0.37
N PHE A 89 3.73 -6.99 -0.74
CA PHE A 89 3.21 -6.03 0.24
C PHE A 89 1.70 -6.16 0.34
N ILE A 90 1.17 -6.01 1.55
CA ILE A 90 -0.24 -6.17 1.85
C ILE A 90 -0.73 -4.88 2.49
N CYS A 91 -1.72 -4.23 1.90
CA CYS A 91 -2.48 -3.18 2.54
C CYS A 91 -3.57 -3.83 3.38
N ARG A 92 -3.48 -3.71 4.70
CA ARG A 92 -4.50 -4.15 5.66
C ARG A 92 -5.29 -2.96 6.16
N VAL A 93 -6.61 -3.00 6.00
CA VAL A 93 -7.55 -1.95 6.39
C VAL A 93 -8.44 -2.45 7.51
N GLU A 94 -8.40 -1.75 8.63
CA GLU A 94 -9.28 -1.96 9.78
C GLU A 94 -10.23 -0.76 9.88
N HIS A 95 -11.52 -1.05 10.04
CA HIS A 95 -12.58 -0.03 10.08
C HIS A 95 -13.72 -0.52 10.97
N VAL A 96 -14.40 0.41 11.65
CA VAL A 96 -15.47 0.07 12.61
C VAL A 96 -16.66 -0.64 11.98
N ALA A 97 -16.90 -0.45 10.67
CA ALA A 97 -17.96 -1.16 9.94
C ALA A 97 -17.54 -2.59 9.53
N LEU A 98 -16.29 -3.00 9.79
CA LEU A 98 -15.81 -4.34 9.48
C LEU A 98 -15.74 -5.21 10.72
N GLN A 99 -16.23 -6.45 10.60
CA GLN A 99 -15.99 -7.48 11.62
C GLN A 99 -14.56 -8.03 11.52
N THR A 100 -14.02 -8.11 10.30
CA THR A 100 -12.67 -8.60 10.02
C THR A 100 -11.93 -7.62 9.10
N PRO A 101 -10.62 -7.39 9.30
CA PRO A 101 -9.82 -6.54 8.43
C PRO A 101 -9.90 -6.98 6.96
N ILE A 102 -9.82 -6.02 6.04
CA ILE A 102 -9.67 -6.30 4.61
C ILE A 102 -8.21 -6.20 4.23
N GLU A 103 -7.73 -7.16 3.44
CA GLU A 103 -6.36 -7.19 2.94
C GLU A 103 -6.31 -7.15 1.41
N ARG A 104 -5.32 -6.43 0.87
CA ARG A 104 -5.02 -6.36 -0.58
C ARG A 104 -3.53 -6.50 -0.83
N GLN A 105 -3.17 -7.36 -1.77
CA GLN A 105 -1.79 -7.68 -2.10
C GLN A 105 -1.25 -6.78 -3.23
N SER A 106 0.05 -6.51 -3.22
CA SER A 106 0.70 -5.65 -4.21
C SER A 106 0.69 -6.23 -5.62
N ARG A 107 0.50 -7.54 -5.79
CA ARG A 107 0.28 -8.15 -7.12
C ARG A 107 -1.03 -7.65 -7.74
N GLU A 108 -2.11 -7.64 -6.96
CA GLU A 108 -3.41 -7.11 -7.37
C GLU A 108 -3.40 -5.58 -7.57
N LEU A 109 -2.44 -4.87 -6.96
CA LEU A 109 -2.25 -3.42 -7.15
C LEU A 109 -1.42 -3.07 -8.39
N ARG A 110 -0.64 -4.02 -8.94
CA ARG A 110 0.22 -3.82 -10.13
C ARG A 110 -0.48 -4.14 -11.44
N GLU A 111 -1.52 -4.96 -11.42
CA GLU A 111 -2.28 -5.33 -12.61
C GLU A 111 -3.34 -4.27 -12.91
N SER A 112 -3.20 -3.66 -14.08
CA SER A 112 -4.01 -2.59 -14.66
C SER A 112 -3.63 -1.18 -14.21
N GLY A 113 -3.44 -0.29 -15.20
CA GLY A 113 -3.59 1.17 -15.05
C GLY A 113 -5.03 1.59 -14.70
N GLU A 114 -5.76 0.74 -13.95
CA GLU A 114 -7.10 0.93 -13.41
C GLU A 114 -7.02 0.64 -11.91
N SER A 115 -6.96 1.70 -11.12
CA SER A 115 -6.90 1.64 -9.65
C SER A 115 -8.11 0.86 -9.09
N ARG A 116 -7.91 -0.40 -8.71
CA ARG A 116 -8.95 -1.19 -8.01
C ARG A 116 -9.11 -0.66 -6.59
N CYS A 117 -10.22 0.00 -6.34
CA CYS A 117 -10.52 0.59 -5.03
C CYS A 117 -10.91 -0.50 -4.02
N VAL A 118 -10.36 -0.43 -2.80
CA VAL A 118 -10.87 -1.14 -1.63
C VAL A 118 -12.21 -0.54 -1.26
N GLN A 119 -13.29 -1.31 -1.47
CA GLN A 119 -14.64 -0.93 -1.05
C GLN A 119 -14.93 -1.56 0.30
N LEU A 120 -15.14 -0.73 1.31
CA LEU A 120 -15.66 -1.17 2.60
C LEU A 120 -17.17 -1.38 2.42
N ARG A 121 -17.64 -2.63 2.54
CA ARG A 121 -19.09 -2.91 2.49
C ARG A 121 -19.74 -2.22 3.69
N GLU A 122 -20.82 -1.47 3.45
CA GLU A 122 -21.59 -0.86 4.53
C GLU A 122 -22.07 -1.97 5.49
N ALA A 123 -21.65 -1.91 6.76
CA ALA A 123 -22.33 -2.67 7.79
C ALA A 123 -23.77 -2.16 7.83
N ARG A 124 -24.74 -3.07 7.62
CA ARG A 124 -26.15 -2.75 7.79
C ARG A 124 -26.30 -2.05 9.14
N ARG A 125 -26.77 -0.81 9.13
CA ARG A 125 -27.18 -0.12 10.36
C ARG A 125 -28.07 -1.08 11.13
N LYS A 126 -27.67 -1.50 12.35
CA LYS A 126 -28.65 -2.03 13.28
C LYS A 126 -29.57 -0.85 13.60
N GLN A 127 -30.83 -1.05 13.21
CA GLN A 127 -31.97 -0.16 13.38
C GLN A 127 -32.06 0.34 14.82
#